data_AF-A0A938LQY5-F1
#
_entry.id   AF-A0A938LQY5-F1
#
_cell.length_a   1.000
_cell.length_b   1.000
_cell.length_c   1.000
_cell.angle_alpha   90.00
_cell.angle_beta   90.00
_cell.angle_gamma   90.00
#
_symmetry.space_group_name_H-M   'P 1'
#
loop_
_entity.id
_entity.type
_entity.pdbx_description
1 polymer ?
#
loop_
_entity_poly.entity_id
_entity_poly.type
_entity_poly.pdbx_seq_one_letter_code
_entity_poly.pdbx_strand_id
1 'polypeptide(L)'
;MKRLLLSKQTSPLMKSILAFLCLSIAHLHAQAAGPLRVHPTNPRYFTDGTKSADGTFRAVYLTGSHTWDIFQRWAEGHIDGKNRMGRPADFTAYLDELQSHGHNFIRDGYRESSCPSIGRWW
;
A
#
# COMPACT_ATOMS: atom_id res chain seq x y z
N MET A 1 -48.59 -21.92 -34.83
CA MET A 1 -47.95 -21.70 -33.50
C MET A 1 -46.67 -22.52 -33.41
N LYS A 2 -45.49 -21.93 -33.62
CA LYS A 2 -44.20 -22.53 -33.27
C LYS A 2 -43.35 -21.47 -32.58
N ARG A 3 -43.17 -21.63 -31.26
CA ARG A 3 -42.38 -20.75 -30.39
C ARG A 3 -40.93 -21.18 -30.55
N LEU A 4 -40.12 -20.44 -31.30
CA LEU A 4 -38.67 -20.66 -31.35
C LEU A 4 -38.04 -20.04 -30.09
N LEU A 5 -37.65 -20.89 -29.15
CA LEU A 5 -36.83 -20.52 -28.01
C LEU A 5 -35.37 -20.42 -28.50
N LEU A 6 -34.85 -19.20 -28.63
CA LEU A 6 -33.41 -18.97 -28.80
C LEU A 6 -32.71 -19.34 -27.49
N SER A 7 -31.98 -20.45 -27.47
CA SER A 7 -31.05 -20.78 -26.40
C SER A 7 -29.84 -19.83 -26.52
N LYS A 8 -29.53 -19.08 -25.45
CA LYS A 8 -28.31 -18.27 -25.37
C LYS A 8 -27.12 -19.18 -25.11
N GLN A 9 -26.58 -19.78 -26.15
CA GLN A 9 -25.37 -20.58 -26.08
C GLN A 9 -24.14 -19.65 -26.04
N THR A 10 -23.62 -19.37 -24.85
CA THR A 10 -22.39 -18.59 -24.69
C THR A 10 -21.16 -19.47 -24.97
N SER A 11 -20.30 -19.02 -25.88
CA SER A 11 -19.17 -19.78 -26.40
C SER A 11 -18.07 -19.98 -25.35
N PRO A 12 -17.33 -21.12 -25.39
CA PRO A 12 -16.28 -21.43 -24.42
C PRO A 12 -15.14 -20.39 -24.43
N LEU A 13 -14.84 -19.82 -25.60
CA LEU A 13 -13.87 -18.74 -25.77
C LEU A 13 -14.23 -17.50 -24.94
N MET A 14 -15.53 -17.16 -24.86
CA MET A 14 -16.01 -16.01 -24.08
C MET A 14 -15.82 -16.25 -22.57
N LYS A 15 -16.00 -17.51 -22.11
CA LYS A 15 -15.74 -17.89 -20.71
C LYS A 15 -14.24 -17.87 -20.39
N SER A 16 -13.39 -18.29 -21.33
CA SER A 16 -11.93 -18.25 -21.16
C SER A 16 -11.40 -16.83 -21.09
N ILE A 17 -11.86 -15.92 -21.95
CA ILE A 17 -11.44 -14.50 -21.92
C ILE A 17 -11.86 -13.83 -20.61
N LEU A 18 -13.09 -14.07 -20.14
CA LEU A 18 -13.55 -13.56 -18.84
C LEU A 18 -12.74 -14.13 -17.66
N ALA A 19 -12.33 -15.39 -17.70
CA ALA A 19 -11.52 -15.99 -16.65
C ALA A 19 -10.08 -15.41 -16.61
N PHE A 20 -9.47 -15.18 -17.77
CA PHE A 20 -8.16 -14.52 -17.85
C PHE A 20 -8.22 -13.07 -17.36
N LEU A 21 -9.26 -12.32 -17.72
CA LEU A 21 -9.45 -10.94 -17.27
C LEU A 21 -9.66 -10.88 -15.74
N CYS A 22 -10.34 -11.87 -15.17
CA CYS A 22 -10.59 -11.96 -13.71
C CYS A 22 -9.31 -12.28 -12.92
N LEU A 23 -8.41 -13.12 -13.46
CA LEU A 23 -7.13 -13.44 -12.81
C LEU A 23 -6.17 -12.23 -12.75
N SER A 24 -6.25 -11.31 -13.73
CA SER A 24 -5.44 -10.08 -13.71
C SER A 24 -5.88 -9.02 -12.70
N ILE A 25 -7.11 -9.10 -12.17
CA ILE A 25 -7.68 -8.11 -11.24
C ILE A 25 -7.44 -8.52 -9.77
N ALA A 26 -7.04 -9.76 -9.51
CA ALA A 26 -6.56 -10.16 -8.20
C ALA A 26 -5.14 -9.62 -7.99
N HIS A 27 -5.02 -8.36 -7.55
CA HIS A 27 -3.81 -7.92 -6.85
C HIS A 27 -3.63 -8.85 -5.64
N LEU A 28 -2.73 -9.83 -5.76
CA LEU A 28 -2.24 -10.53 -4.58
C LEU A 28 -1.66 -9.47 -3.66
N HIS A 29 -2.36 -9.15 -2.58
CA HIS A 29 -1.72 -8.57 -1.42
C HIS A 29 -0.69 -9.59 -0.96
N ALA A 30 0.58 -9.36 -1.33
CA ALA A 30 1.67 -10.23 -0.93
C ALA A 30 1.70 -10.23 0.60
N GLN A 31 1.58 -11.41 1.20
CA GLN A 31 1.82 -11.59 2.62
C GLN A 31 3.19 -11.01 2.95
N ALA A 32 3.28 -10.26 4.05
CA ALA A 32 4.57 -9.72 4.49
C ALA A 32 5.57 -10.87 4.65
N ALA A 33 6.74 -10.75 4.00
CA ALA A 33 7.75 -11.81 3.95
C ALA A 33 8.44 -12.08 5.31
N GLY A 34 8.20 -11.23 6.30
CA GLY A 34 8.78 -11.29 7.63
C GLY A 34 9.43 -9.95 8.01
N PRO A 35 10.09 -9.90 9.18
CA PRO A 35 10.80 -8.70 9.61
C PRO A 35 12.02 -8.42 8.74
N LEU A 36 12.33 -7.14 8.54
CA LEU A 36 13.55 -6.71 7.87
C LEU A 36 14.79 -7.06 8.70
N ARG A 37 15.83 -7.53 8.02
CA ARG A 37 17.12 -7.93 8.58
C ARG A 37 18.24 -7.27 7.77
N VAL A 38 19.43 -7.12 8.37
CA VAL A 38 20.61 -6.67 7.62
C VAL A 38 20.94 -7.69 6.53
N HIS A 39 21.19 -7.22 5.32
CA HIS A 39 21.51 -8.10 4.19
C HIS A 39 22.89 -8.76 4.39
N PRO A 40 22.98 -10.11 4.35
CA PRO A 40 24.15 -10.84 4.86
C PRO A 40 25.42 -10.64 4.03
N THR A 41 25.29 -10.36 2.72
CA THR A 41 26.45 -10.14 1.82
C THR A 41 26.72 -8.65 1.55
N ASN A 42 25.81 -7.75 1.93
CA ASN A 42 25.99 -6.31 1.73
C ASN A 42 25.27 -5.55 2.85
N PRO A 43 25.96 -5.23 3.96
CA PRO A 43 25.33 -4.69 5.17
C PRO A 43 24.79 -3.27 5.01
N ARG A 44 24.93 -2.64 3.83
CA ARG A 44 24.32 -1.33 3.51
C ARG A 44 22.82 -1.43 3.20
N TYR A 45 22.30 -2.64 2.96
CA TYR A 45 20.90 -2.88 2.59
C TYR A 45 20.20 -3.79 3.59
N PHE A 46 18.86 -3.77 3.55
CA PHE A 46 18.01 -4.72 4.25
C PHE A 46 17.61 -5.88 3.35
N THR A 47 17.16 -6.98 3.95
CA THR A 47 16.44 -8.07 3.29
C THR A 47 15.29 -8.53 4.18
N ASP A 48 14.22 -9.01 3.57
CA ASP A 48 13.08 -9.66 4.24
C ASP A 48 13.20 -11.20 4.23
N GLY A 49 14.30 -11.75 3.69
CA GLY A 49 14.53 -13.18 3.55
C GLY A 49 14.04 -13.79 2.24
N THR A 50 13.37 -13.01 1.38
CA THR A 50 13.04 -13.44 0.01
C THR A 50 14.30 -13.55 -0.85
N LYS A 51 14.22 -14.39 -1.89
CA LYS A 51 15.33 -14.64 -2.81
C LYS A 51 15.00 -14.19 -4.22
N SER A 52 16.01 -13.65 -4.89
CA SER A 52 16.02 -13.39 -6.33
C SER A 52 16.10 -14.70 -7.12
N ALA A 53 15.86 -14.65 -8.43
CA ALA A 53 15.85 -15.83 -9.30
C ALA A 53 17.22 -16.56 -9.34
N ASP A 54 18.30 -15.86 -9.03
CA ASP A 54 19.66 -16.39 -8.90
C ASP A 54 19.94 -17.06 -7.54
N GLY A 55 18.94 -17.10 -6.65
CA GLY A 55 19.04 -17.69 -5.31
C GLY A 55 19.66 -16.79 -4.25
N THR A 56 20.06 -15.56 -4.60
CA THR A 56 20.58 -14.57 -3.66
C THR A 56 19.46 -13.90 -2.87
N PHE A 57 19.75 -13.33 -1.70
CA PHE A 57 18.76 -12.55 -0.97
C PHE A 57 18.38 -11.29 -1.72
N ARG A 58 17.09 -10.96 -1.74
CA ARG A 58 16.61 -9.73 -2.33
C ARG A 58 16.92 -8.56 -1.40
N ALA A 59 17.56 -7.53 -1.94
CA ALA A 59 17.75 -6.27 -1.25
C ALA A 59 16.43 -5.47 -1.22
N VAL A 60 16.11 -4.90 -0.06
CA VAL A 60 14.96 -4.02 0.15
C VAL A 60 15.48 -2.59 0.27
N TYR A 61 15.01 -1.72 -0.60
CA TYR A 61 15.27 -0.29 -0.56
C TYR A 61 14.07 0.44 0.04
N LEU A 62 14.28 1.12 1.18
CA LEU A 62 13.23 1.83 1.88
C LEU A 62 13.04 3.22 1.28
N THR A 63 11.84 3.48 0.81
CA THR A 63 11.43 4.76 0.23
C THR A 63 10.21 5.25 0.99
N GLY A 64 10.26 6.47 1.48
CA GLY A 64 9.19 7.05 2.27
C GLY A 64 9.31 8.56 2.32
N SER A 65 8.26 9.21 2.81
CA SER A 65 8.30 10.65 3.07
C SER A 65 8.93 10.92 4.44
N HIS A 66 9.77 11.96 4.49
CA HIS A 66 10.31 12.50 5.74
C HIS A 66 9.50 13.73 6.23
N THR A 67 8.44 14.12 5.54
CA THR A 67 7.63 15.26 5.98
C THR A 67 6.88 14.92 7.26
N TRP A 68 6.61 15.95 8.06
CA TRP A 68 5.79 15.82 9.26
C TRP A 68 4.32 15.49 8.94
N ASP A 69 3.93 15.47 7.67
CA ASP A 69 2.57 15.24 7.20
C ASP A 69 2.22 13.75 7.11
N ILE A 70 2.49 13.06 8.22
CA ILE A 70 2.09 11.67 8.48
C ILE A 70 0.57 11.54 8.58
N PHE A 71 0.05 10.31 8.64
CA PHE A 71 -1.40 10.05 8.68
C PHE A 71 -2.13 10.86 9.74
N GLN A 72 -1.53 11.04 10.93
CA GLN A 72 -2.10 11.88 11.98
C GLN A 72 -2.41 13.32 11.49
N ARG A 73 -1.44 14.00 10.87
CA ARG A 73 -1.64 15.37 10.35
C ARG A 73 -2.60 15.41 9.16
N TRP A 74 -2.59 14.36 8.33
CA TRP A 74 -3.56 14.20 7.25
C TRP A 74 -4.98 14.08 7.82
N ALA A 75 -5.18 13.23 8.83
CA ALA A 75 -6.46 13.02 9.50
C ALA A 75 -6.96 14.29 10.21
N GLU A 76 -6.05 15.13 10.69
CA GLU A 76 -6.34 16.46 11.24
C GLU A 76 -6.69 17.50 10.15
N GLY A 77 -6.60 17.17 8.86
CA GLY A 77 -7.00 18.03 7.74
C GLY A 77 -5.98 19.10 7.32
N HIS A 78 -4.73 18.98 7.79
CA HIS A 78 -3.68 19.99 7.60
C HIS A 78 -2.58 19.51 6.64
N ILE A 79 -2.85 19.52 5.33
CA ILE A 79 -1.80 19.34 4.30
C ILE A 79 -1.63 20.67 3.55
N ASP A 80 -0.41 21.20 3.55
CA ASP A 80 0.01 22.38 2.77
C ASP A 80 -0.80 23.67 3.00
N GLY A 81 -1.21 23.95 4.25
CA GLY A 81 -1.96 25.17 4.58
C GLY A 81 -3.35 25.29 3.93
N LYS A 82 -3.76 24.26 3.18
CA LYS A 82 -5.11 24.14 2.62
C LYS A 82 -5.94 23.30 3.58
N ASN A 83 -6.90 23.94 4.23
CA ASN A 83 -7.84 23.25 5.09
C ASN A 83 -8.67 22.27 4.24
N ARG A 84 -8.35 20.98 4.33
CA ARG A 84 -9.16 19.90 3.74
C ARG A 84 -10.08 19.27 4.81
N MET A 85 -10.57 20.10 5.75
CA MET A 85 -11.68 19.75 6.64
C MET A 85 -12.82 19.14 5.81
N GLY A 86 -13.07 17.85 6.01
CA GLY A 86 -14.21 17.18 5.37
C GLY A 86 -13.98 15.75 4.90
N ARG A 87 -12.74 15.25 4.85
CA ARG A 87 -12.54 13.79 4.74
C ARG A 87 -12.45 13.21 6.15
N PRO A 88 -13.30 12.22 6.50
CA PRO A 88 -12.97 11.29 7.59
C PRO A 88 -11.53 10.80 7.40
N ALA A 89 -10.86 10.39 8.48
CA ALA A 89 -9.51 9.82 8.41
C ALA A 89 -9.50 8.58 7.49
N ASP A 90 -9.34 8.82 6.19
CA ASP A 90 -9.40 7.81 5.14
C ASP A 90 -7.99 7.26 4.97
N PHE A 91 -7.72 6.22 5.73
CA PHE A 91 -6.43 5.54 5.70
C PHE A 91 -6.16 4.92 4.33
N THR A 92 -7.19 4.49 3.61
CA THR A 92 -7.02 3.94 2.26
C THR A 92 -6.55 5.01 1.29
N ALA A 93 -7.18 6.19 1.28
CA ALA A 93 -6.73 7.30 0.43
C ALA A 93 -5.30 7.77 0.77
N TYR A 94 -4.89 7.68 2.04
CA TYR A 94 -3.51 7.93 2.45
C TYR A 94 -2.55 6.88 1.86
N LEU A 95 -2.88 5.60 1.96
CA LEU A 95 -2.06 4.53 1.39
C LEU A 95 -1.97 4.63 -0.13
N ASP A 96 -3.05 5.00 -0.82
CA ASP A 96 -3.07 5.19 -2.27
C ASP A 96 -2.10 6.31 -2.69
N GLU A 97 -2.01 7.40 -1.91
CA GLU A 97 -1.06 8.48 -2.16
C GLU A 97 0.39 8.04 -1.93
N LEU A 98 0.64 7.24 -0.89
CA LEU A 98 1.98 6.70 -0.67
C LEU A 98 2.38 5.73 -1.79
N GLN A 99 1.47 4.86 -2.21
CA GLN A 99 1.70 3.92 -3.29
C GLN A 99 1.90 4.63 -4.63
N SER A 100 1.15 5.71 -4.91
CA SER A 100 1.31 6.49 -6.15
C SER A 100 2.69 7.17 -6.25
N HIS A 101 3.32 7.46 -5.11
CA HIS A 101 4.68 8.00 -5.00
C HIS A 101 5.75 6.91 -4.83
N GLY A 102 5.37 5.63 -4.90
CA GLY A 102 6.27 4.50 -4.76
C GLY A 102 6.85 4.30 -3.36
N HIS A 103 6.21 4.86 -2.32
CA HIS A 103 6.62 4.71 -0.94
C HIS A 103 6.27 3.32 -0.38
N ASN A 104 7.18 2.76 0.41
CA ASN A 104 7.05 1.45 1.06
C ASN A 104 7.37 1.48 2.56
N PHE A 105 7.67 2.66 3.09
CA PHE A 105 8.03 2.87 4.49
C PHE A 105 7.39 4.17 4.99
N ILE A 106 6.83 4.13 6.20
CA ILE A 106 6.23 5.28 6.89
C ILE A 106 6.90 5.40 8.26
N ARG A 107 7.39 6.61 8.58
CA ARG A 107 7.87 6.95 9.92
C ARG A 107 6.78 7.70 10.65
N ASP A 108 6.18 7.07 11.66
CA ASP A 108 5.21 7.72 12.54
C ASP A 108 5.83 8.02 13.91
N GLY A 109 5.43 9.13 14.51
CA GLY A 109 5.86 9.53 15.84
C GLY A 109 4.80 9.16 16.87
N TYR A 110 5.18 8.38 17.88
CA TYR A 110 4.31 8.21 19.04
C TYR A 110 4.50 9.41 19.98
N ARG A 111 3.43 10.18 20.21
CA ARG A 111 3.39 11.18 21.29
C ARG A 111 2.66 10.60 22.48
N GLU A 112 3.35 10.47 23.59
CA GLU A 112 2.72 10.14 24.85
C GLU A 112 1.93 11.36 25.37
N SER A 113 0.63 11.19 25.61
CA SER A 113 -0.27 12.23 26.13
C SER A 113 -0.03 12.58 27.61
N SER A 114 0.88 11.88 28.28
CA SER A 114 1.08 11.90 29.74
C SER A 114 1.93 13.07 30.27
N CYS A 115 2.45 13.99 29.44
CA CYS A 115 3.27 15.09 29.95
C CYS A 115 2.45 16.39 30.08
N PRO A 116 2.04 16.83 31.28
CA PRO A 116 1.13 17.97 31.43
C PRO A 116 1.77 19.36 31.25
N SER A 117 3.04 19.50 30.83
CA SER A 117 3.68 20.83 30.90
C SER A 117 4.86 21.10 29.96
N ILE A 118 5.04 20.39 28.84
CA ILE A 118 5.96 20.88 27.80
C ILE A 118 5.17 21.80 26.86
N GLY A 119 5.43 23.09 27.06
CA GLY A 119 4.80 24.20 26.35
C GLY A 119 4.80 24.05 24.83
N ARG A 120 3.83 24.74 24.21
CA ARG A 120 3.77 24.97 22.77
C ARG A 120 5.12 25.50 22.29
N TRP A 121 5.80 24.72 21.46
CA TRP A 121 6.91 25.21 20.67
C TRP A 121 6.36 25.65 19.30
N TRP A 122 6.23 26.97 19.15
CA TRP A 122 6.74 27.70 18.00
C TRP A 122 7.89 28.56 18.50
#